data_AF-A0A820A8N1-F1
#
_entry.id   AF-A0A820A8N1-F1
#
_cell.length_a   1.000
_cell.length_b   1.000
_cell.length_c   1.000
_cell.angle_alpha   90.00
_cell.angle_beta   90.00
_cell.angle_gamma   90.00
#
_symmetry.space_group_name_H-M   'P 1'
#
loop_
_entity.id
_entity.type
_entity.pdbx_description
1 polymer ?
#
loop_
_entity_poly.entity_id
_entity_poly.type
_entity_poly.pdbx_seq_one_letter_code
_entity_poly.pdbx_strand_id
1 'polypeptide(L)'
;MNQICDDSLSIFRAQNIYVELLWKYILSRSSDEKHAVKFLNKLMMFLLYAQNLHLHLDCYINSLKDEIKQMEPIMQSMWPRIDNKEDMNITEDVTP
;
A
#
# COMPACT_ATOMS: atom_id res chain seq x y z
N MET A 1 -20.45 0.55 5.31
CA MET A 1 -19.17 0.96 4.70
C MET A 1 -18.57 2.00 5.63
N ASN A 2 -17.65 1.57 6.49
CA ASN A 2 -17.00 2.46 7.45
C ASN A 2 -16.01 3.35 6.70
N GLN A 3 -16.05 4.65 6.95
CA GLN A 3 -15.29 5.69 6.25
C GLN A 3 -13.78 5.41 6.28
N ILE A 4 -13.28 4.80 5.21
CA ILE A 4 -11.85 4.73 4.95
C ILE A 4 -11.49 6.07 4.27
N CYS A 5 -11.11 7.03 5.11
CA CYS A 5 -10.56 8.34 4.77
C CYS A 5 -11.53 9.42 4.26
N ASP A 6 -11.89 10.36 5.16
CA ASP A 6 -12.67 11.56 4.83
C ASP A 6 -11.82 12.71 4.24
N ASP A 7 -10.48 12.63 4.27
CA ASP A 7 -9.60 13.71 3.76
C ASP A 7 -8.97 13.39 2.40
N SER A 8 -9.86 13.21 1.41
CA SER A 8 -9.48 12.98 0.01
C SER A 8 -8.58 14.09 -0.55
N LEU A 9 -8.73 15.34 -0.08
CA LEU A 9 -7.92 16.48 -0.50
C LEU A 9 -6.45 16.33 -0.09
N SER A 10 -6.20 15.95 1.16
CA SER A 10 -4.84 15.69 1.64
C SER A 10 -4.19 14.51 0.90
N ILE A 11 -4.97 13.47 0.58
CA ILE A 11 -4.50 12.35 -0.24
C ILE A 11 -4.09 12.82 -1.64
N PHE A 12 -4.95 13.57 -2.34
CA PHE A 12 -4.62 14.08 -3.67
C PHE A 12 -3.41 15.02 -3.64
N ARG A 13 -3.27 15.84 -2.59
CA ARG A 13 -2.12 16.71 -2.43
C ARG A 13 -0.82 15.91 -2.28
N ALA A 14 -0.82 14.86 -1.46
CA ALA A 14 0.33 13.98 -1.31
C ALA A 14 0.67 13.25 -2.62
N GLN A 15 -0.35 12.73 -3.32
CA GLN A 15 -0.17 12.07 -4.62
C GLN A 15 0.45 13.01 -5.66
N ASN A 16 0.01 14.26 -5.73
CA ASN A 16 0.57 15.25 -6.66
C ASN A 16 2.06 15.49 -6.43
N ILE A 17 2.53 15.50 -5.18
CA ILE A 17 3.95 15.63 -4.86
C ILE A 17 4.73 14.45 -5.46
N TYR A 18 4.24 13.22 -5.31
CA TYR A 18 4.89 12.04 -5.88
C TYR A 18 4.89 12.04 -7.41
N VAL A 19 3.80 12.47 -8.04
CA VAL A 19 3.70 12.61 -9.50
C VAL A 19 4.73 13.63 -10.01
N GLU A 20 4.89 14.76 -9.33
CA GLU A 20 5.87 15.78 -9.70
C GLU A 20 7.32 15.27 -9.57
N LEU A 21 7.64 14.59 -8.46
CA LEU A 21 8.95 13.98 -8.25
C LEU A 21 9.26 12.92 -9.30
N LEU A 22 8.28 12.07 -9.61
CA LEU A 22 8.39 11.05 -10.65
C LEU A 22 8.65 11.69 -12.02
N TRP A 23 7.94 12.77 -12.35
CA TRP A 23 8.15 13.49 -13.60
C TRP A 23 9.56 14.08 -13.69
N LYS A 24 10.02 14.76 -12.63
CA LYS A 24 11.40 15.28 -12.54
C LYS A 24 12.44 14.18 -12.71
N TYR A 25 12.22 13.03 -12.08
CA TYR A 25 13.09 11.87 -12.23
C TYR A 25 13.14 11.36 -13.67
N ILE A 26 11.99 11.17 -14.31
CA ILE A 26 11.92 10.72 -15.71
C ILE A 26 12.65 11.69 -16.64
N LEU A 27 12.44 13.01 -16.47
CA LEU A 27 13.14 14.02 -17.25
C LEU A 27 14.66 13.95 -17.06
N SER A 28 15.13 13.80 -15.81
CA SER A 28 16.56 13.72 -15.50
C SER A 28 17.27 12.50 -16.11
N ARG A 29 16.52 11.47 -16.51
CA ARG A 29 17.05 10.21 -17.04
C ARG A 29 16.74 10.00 -18.53
N SER A 30 15.93 10.87 -19.13
CA SER A 30 15.56 10.76 -20.54
C SER A 30 16.55 11.52 -21.41
N SER A 31 16.82 11.00 -22.61
CA SER A 31 17.70 11.65 -23.59
C SER A 31 17.10 12.93 -24.17
N ASP A 32 15.77 13.01 -24.23
CA ASP A 32 15.00 14.18 -24.66
C ASP A 32 13.57 14.11 -24.11
N GLU A 33 12.81 15.20 -24.26
CA GLU A 33 11.43 15.30 -23.80
C GLU A 33 10.49 14.30 -24.49
N LYS A 34 10.75 13.98 -25.76
CA LYS A 34 9.92 13.04 -26.53
C LYS A 34 10.01 11.62 -25.97
N HIS A 35 11.20 11.21 -25.51
CA HIS A 35 11.42 9.94 -24.83
C HIS A 35 10.78 9.93 -23.43
N ALA A 36 10.88 11.04 -22.70
CA ALA A 36 10.21 11.18 -21.40
C ALA A 36 8.69 11.02 -21.51
N VAL A 37 8.06 11.67 -22.49
CA VAL A 37 6.61 11.56 -22.74
C VAL A 37 6.23 10.14 -23.17
N LYS A 38 7.01 9.50 -24.04
CA LYS A 38 6.77 8.09 -24.43
C LYS A 38 6.85 7.15 -23.23
N PHE A 39 7.81 7.35 -22.35
CA PHE A 39 7.95 6.56 -21.13
C PHE A 39 6.75 6.78 -20.19
N LEU A 40 6.37 8.03 -19.95
CA LEU A 40 5.23 8.37 -19.10
C LEU A 40 3.93 7.73 -19.64
N ASN A 41 3.69 7.78 -20.95
CA ASN A 41 2.53 7.12 -21.56
C ASN A 41 2.52 5.60 -21.33
N LYS A 42 3.69 4.94 -21.46
CA LYS A 42 3.80 3.50 -21.15
C LYS A 42 3.53 3.21 -19.67
N LEU A 43 4.03 4.05 -18.78
CA LEU A 43 3.80 3.92 -17.34
C LEU A 43 2.31 4.07 -16.99
N MET A 44 1.63 5.06 -17.58
CA MET A 44 0.19 5.23 -17.39
C MET A 44 -0.61 4.02 -17.87
N MET A 45 -0.25 3.45 -19.03
CA MET A 45 -0.87 2.22 -19.52
C MET A 45 -0.65 1.05 -18.56
N PHE A 46 0.54 0.92 -17.97
CA PHE A 46 0.83 -0.10 -16.98
C PHE A 46 0.01 0.08 -15.69
N LEU A 47 -0.14 1.31 -15.20
CA LEU A 47 -0.98 1.62 -14.04
C LEU A 47 -2.45 1.29 -14.28
N LEU A 48 -2.98 1.63 -15.45
CA LEU A 48 -4.35 1.27 -15.85
C LEU A 48 -4.55 -0.25 -15.93
N TYR A 49 -3.55 -0.97 -16.46
CA TYR A 49 -3.57 -2.42 -16.46
C TYR A 49 -3.56 -3.01 -15.04
N ALA A 50 -2.73 -2.48 -14.14
CA ALA A 50 -2.68 -2.91 -12.75
C ALA A 50 -4.01 -2.64 -12.00
N GLN A 51 -4.71 -1.55 -12.30
CA GLN A 51 -6.05 -1.30 -11.76
C GLN A 51 -7.06 -2.38 -12.18
N ASN A 52 -7.02 -2.81 -13.44
CA ASN A 52 -7.88 -3.92 -13.89
C ASN A 52 -7.53 -5.23 -13.16
N LEU A 53 -6.25 -5.48 -12.89
CA LEU A 53 -5.84 -6.64 -12.10
C LEU A 53 -6.40 -6.60 -10.67
N HIS A 54 -6.45 -5.42 -10.04
CA HIS A 54 -7.07 -5.26 -8.72
C HIS A 54 -8.55 -5.67 -8.72
N LEU A 55 -9.31 -5.28 -9.75
CA LEU A 55 -10.73 -5.68 -9.88
C LEU A 55 -10.88 -7.19 -10.04
N HIS A 56 -9.96 -7.84 -10.76
CA HIS A 56 -9.94 -9.30 -10.87
C HIS A 56 -9.57 -9.98 -9.54
N LEU A 57 -8.63 -9.41 -8.79
CA LEU A 57 -8.25 -9.88 -7.46
C LEU A 57 -9.41 -9.71 -6.48
N ASP A 58 -10.10 -8.58 -6.45
CA ASP A 58 -11.28 -8.38 -5.60
C ASP A 58 -12.38 -9.39 -5.91
N CYS A 59 -12.64 -9.68 -7.19
CA CYS A 59 -13.59 -10.72 -7.59
C CYS A 59 -13.16 -12.11 -7.09
N TYR A 60 -11.86 -12.41 -7.17
CA TYR A 60 -11.29 -13.68 -6.73
C TYR A 60 -11.36 -13.84 -5.20
N ILE A 61 -10.95 -12.82 -4.46
CA ILE A 61 -11.01 -12.72 -3.00
C ILE A 61 -12.45 -12.93 -2.50
N ASN A 62 -13.43 -12.25 -3.13
CA ASN A 62 -14.84 -12.40 -2.80
C ASN A 62 -15.42 -13.79 -3.15
N SER A 63 -14.73 -14.58 -3.97
CA SER A 63 -15.15 -15.93 -4.35
C SER A 63 -14.60 -17.04 -3.44
N LEU A 64 -13.62 -16.72 -2.57
CA LEU A 64 -12.96 -17.66 -1.68
C LEU A 64 -13.44 -17.50 -0.24
N LYS A 65 -13.90 -18.59 0.38
CA LYS A 65 -14.23 -18.62 1.82
C LYS A 65 -12.94 -18.71 2.65
N ASP A 66 -12.89 -17.99 3.78
CA ASP A 66 -11.82 -17.97 4.80
C ASP A 66 -10.53 -17.16 4.49
N GLU A 67 -10.53 -16.23 3.52
CA GLU A 67 -9.31 -15.49 3.14
C GLU A 67 -8.68 -14.62 4.23
N ILE A 68 -9.47 -13.99 5.11
CA ILE A 68 -8.92 -13.13 6.18
C ILE A 68 -7.95 -13.93 7.06
N LYS A 69 -8.27 -15.19 7.36
CA LYS A 69 -7.37 -16.08 8.13
C LYS A 69 -6.11 -16.47 7.37
N GLN A 70 -6.18 -16.57 6.04
CA GLN A 70 -5.04 -16.95 5.20
C GLN A 70 -4.11 -15.78 4.90
N MET A 71 -4.64 -14.55 4.83
CA MET A 71 -3.85 -13.33 4.60
C MET A 71 -3.26 -12.74 5.88
N GLU A 72 -3.76 -13.11 7.06
CA GLU A 72 -3.30 -12.60 8.36
C GLU A 72 -1.78 -12.73 8.60
N PRO A 73 -1.10 -13.83 8.25
CA PRO A 73 0.35 -13.94 8.39
C PRO A 73 1.11 -12.93 7.51
N ILE A 74 0.60 -12.66 6.31
CA ILE A 74 1.19 -11.72 5.36
C ILE A 74 0.99 -10.29 5.88
N MET A 75 -0.20 -9.97 6.36
CA MET A 75 -0.49 -8.66 6.97
C MET A 75 0.42 -8.40 8.16
N GLN A 76 0.61 -9.39 9.04
CA GLN A 76 1.50 -9.26 10.20
C GLN A 76 2.99 -9.14 9.84
N SER A 77 3.38 -9.49 8.62
CA SER A 77 4.76 -9.30 8.13
C SER A 77 5.02 -7.91 7.55
N MET A 78 3.97 -7.22 7.05
CA MET A 78 4.08 -5.88 6.46
C MET A 78 4.12 -4.75 7.49
N TRP A 79 3.61 -5.00 8.69
CA TRP A 79 3.75 -4.09 9.83
C TRP A 79 4.66 -4.76 10.85
N PRO A 80 5.85 -4.20 11.17
CA PRO A 80 6.62 -4.70 12.29
C PRO A 80 5.71 -4.63 13.52
N ARG A 81 5.41 -5.79 14.10
CA ARG A 81 4.70 -5.86 15.38
C ARG A 81 5.50 -5.00 16.34
N ILE A 82 4.84 -4.05 17.00
CA ILE A 82 5.38 -3.51 18.23
C ILE A 82 5.45 -4.73 19.13
N ASP A 83 6.65 -5.25 19.34
CA ASP A 83 6.88 -6.30 20.31
C ASP A 83 6.35 -5.74 21.64
N ASN A 84 5.14 -6.15 22.03
CA ASN A 84 4.67 -6.01 23.40
C ASN A 84 5.51 -6.97 24.25
N LYS A 85 6.78 -6.62 24.42
CA LYS A 85 7.62 -7.06 25.53
C LYS A 85 7.30 -6.17 26.72
N GLU A 86 6.12 -6.35 27.25
CA GLU A 86 5.90 -6.18 28.68
C GLU A 86 5.54 -7.54 29.25
N ASP A 87 6.53 -8.44 29.17
CA ASP A 87 6.75 -9.45 30.19
C ASP A 87 7.06 -8.71 31.51
N MET A 88 6.04 -8.15 32.17
CA MET A 88 6.12 -7.89 33.60
C MET A 88 5.50 -9.08 34.32
N ASN A 89 6.40 -10.02 34.67
CA ASN A 89 6.29 -10.87 35.84
C ASN A 89 5.63 -10.10 36.99
N ILE A 90 4.38 -10.40 37.30
CA ILE A 90 3.89 -10.24 38.67
C ILE A 90 3.97 -11.63 39.29
N THR A 91 5.11 -11.87 39.92
CA THR A 91 5.24 -12.84 41.01
C THR A 91 4.25 -12.44 42.10
N GLU A 92 3.09 -13.08 42.16
CA GLU A 92 2.35 -13.18 43.41
C GLU A 92 2.84 -14.45 44.11
N ASP A 93 3.88 -14.26 44.92
CA ASP A 93 4.21 -15.16 46.03
C ASP A 93 3.99 -14.36 47.33
N VAL A 94 3.70 -15.12 48.39
CA VAL A 94 3.55 -14.74 49.81
C VAL A 94 2.13 -14.43 50.33
N THR A 95 1.36 -15.52 50.55
CA THR A 95 0.82 -16.09 51.82
C THR A 95 0.49 -15.19 53.04
N PRO A 96 -0.30 -15.67 54.05
CA PRO A 96 -1.05 -16.93 54.19
C PRO A 96 -2.58 -16.78 54.35
#